data_AF-A0A139H945-F1
#
_entry.id   AF-A0A139H945-F1
#
_cell.length_a   1.000
_cell.length_b   1.000
_cell.length_c   1.000
_cell.angle_alpha   90.00
_cell.angle_beta   90.00
_cell.angle_gamma   90.00
#
_symmetry.space_group_name_H-M   'P 1'
#
loop_
_entity.id
_entity.type
_entity.pdbx_description
1 polymer ?
#
loop_
_entity_poly.entity_id
_entity_poly.type
_entity_poly.pdbx_seq_one_letter_code
_entity_poly.pdbx_strand_id
1 'polypeptide(L)'
;MAASLINATRTYQNGFENIGLFASAFVIRHVAKLDNWTLNALSGGYLAIRVAYNISYINGTSDATAAATIVSFLTGIGIIWAFFIKSGYVLNDRL
;
A
#
# COMPACT_ATOMS: atom_id res chain seq x y z
N MET A 1 -25.95 -3.71 -8.09
CA MET A 1 -25.52 -4.98 -7.46
C MET A 1 -24.45 -5.71 -8.30
N ALA A 2 -24.64 -5.93 -9.60
CA ALA A 2 -23.63 -6.61 -10.43
C ALA A 2 -22.30 -5.83 -10.55
N ALA A 3 -22.36 -4.51 -10.77
CA ALA A 3 -21.14 -3.67 -10.91
C ALA A 3 -20.26 -3.65 -9.64
N SER A 4 -20.87 -3.52 -8.46
CA SER A 4 -20.13 -3.52 -7.19
C SER A 4 -19.46 -4.86 -6.90
N LEU A 5 -20.09 -5.99 -7.28
CA LEU A 5 -19.50 -7.32 -7.13
C LEU A 5 -18.27 -7.48 -8.02
N ILE A 6 -18.36 -7.08 -9.30
CA ILE A 6 -17.21 -7.13 -10.22
C ILE A 6 -16.08 -6.24 -9.68
N ASN A 7 -16.41 -5.04 -9.18
CA ASN A 7 -15.42 -4.14 -8.59
C ASN A 7 -14.78 -4.73 -7.33
N ALA A 8 -15.54 -5.44 -6.48
CA ALA A 8 -14.99 -6.15 -5.34
C ALA A 8 -14.03 -7.28 -5.76
N THR A 9 -14.34 -8.02 -6.83
CA THR A 9 -13.42 -9.04 -7.37
C THR A 9 -12.12 -8.42 -7.89
N ARG A 10 -12.20 -7.26 -8.56
CA ARG A 10 -11.03 -6.51 -9.05
C ARG A 10 -10.13 -6.03 -7.91
N THR A 11 -10.72 -5.45 -6.86
CA THR A 11 -9.94 -4.98 -5.70
C THR A 11 -9.33 -6.13 -4.91
N TYR A 12 -10.02 -7.26 -4.83
CA TYR A 12 -9.48 -8.51 -4.27
C TYR A 12 -8.23 -8.95 -5.03
N GLN A 13 -8.31 -9.12 -6.36
CA GLN A 13 -7.16 -9.50 -7.21
C GLN A 13 -5.99 -8.52 -7.06
N ASN A 14 -6.26 -7.21 -7.10
CA ASN A 14 -5.25 -6.19 -6.89
C ASN A 14 -4.57 -6.29 -5.51
N GLY A 15 -5.31 -6.72 -4.48
CA GLY A 15 -4.74 -7.03 -3.17
C GLY A 15 -3.66 -8.11 -3.24
N PHE A 16 -3.91 -9.19 -3.97
CA PHE A 16 -2.93 -10.28 -4.13
C PHE A 16 -1.70 -9.88 -4.92
N GLU A 17 -1.84 -8.99 -5.90
CA GLU A 17 -0.69 -8.46 -6.65
C GLU A 17 0.24 -7.62 -5.76
N ASN A 18 -0.32 -6.88 -4.80
CA ASN A 18 0.44 -5.97 -3.96
C ASN A 18 0.94 -6.59 -2.65
N ILE A 19 0.26 -7.62 -2.12
CA ILE A 19 0.61 -8.21 -0.81
C ILE A 19 2.01 -8.81 -0.78
N GLY A 20 2.47 -9.38 -1.90
CA GLY A 20 3.83 -9.92 -2.01
C GLY A 20 4.91 -8.83 -1.88
N LEU A 21 4.70 -7.68 -2.53
CA LEU A 21 5.61 -6.53 -2.43
C LEU A 21 5.59 -5.94 -1.02
N PHE A 22 4.42 -5.81 -0.41
CA PHE A 22 4.28 -5.34 0.97
C PHE A 22 4.94 -6.30 1.97
N ALA A 23 4.73 -7.61 1.84
CA ALA A 23 5.40 -8.61 2.68
C ALA A 23 6.94 -8.55 2.53
N SER A 24 7.43 -8.35 1.31
CA SER A 24 8.87 -8.17 1.04
C SER A 24 9.43 -6.90 1.71
N ALA A 25 8.64 -5.83 1.76
CA ALA A 25 8.97 -4.62 2.50
C ALA A 25 9.11 -4.89 4.02
N PHE A 26 8.33 -5.83 4.58
CA PHE A 26 8.51 -6.29 5.97
C PHE A 26 9.79 -7.10 6.19
N VAL A 27 10.24 -7.84 5.18
CA VAL A 27 11.49 -8.60 5.28
C VAL A 27 12.68 -7.64 5.24
N ILE A 28 12.74 -6.73 4.28
CA ILE A 28 13.88 -5.81 4.14
C ILE A 28 14.02 -4.87 5.35
N ARG A 29 12.91 -4.44 5.96
CA ARG A 29 13.00 -3.64 7.20
C ARG A 29 13.63 -4.40 8.37
N HIS A 30 13.41 -5.73 8.43
CA HIS A 30 13.92 -6.56 9.52
C HIS A 30 15.42 -6.69 9.37
N VAL A 31 15.89 -6.92 8.14
CA VAL A 31 17.31 -6.91 7.78
C VAL A 31 17.95 -5.54 8.07
N ALA A 32 17.31 -4.44 7.65
CA ALA A 32 17.80 -3.09 7.88
C ALA A 32 17.68 -2.63 9.35
N LYS A 33 16.92 -3.33 10.20
CA LYS A 33 16.60 -2.89 11.57
C LYS A 33 16.09 -1.45 11.61
N LEU A 34 15.10 -1.16 10.77
CA LEU A 34 14.39 0.13 10.77
C LEU A 34 13.74 0.38 12.13
N ASP A 35 13.67 1.64 12.54
CA ASP A 35 13.08 2.03 13.80
C ASP A 35 11.57 1.72 13.84
N ASN A 36 11.06 1.44 15.04
CA ASN A 36 9.67 1.04 15.24
C ASN A 36 8.67 2.11 14.84
N TRP A 37 9.03 3.39 14.95
CA TRP A 37 8.13 4.48 14.58
C TRP A 37 7.91 4.52 13.07
N THR A 38 8.98 4.56 12.27
CA THR A 38 8.91 4.53 10.81
C THR A 38 8.16 3.30 10.33
N LEU A 39 8.44 2.15 10.94
CA LEU A 39 7.73 0.91 10.64
C LEU A 39 6.22 1.04 10.86
N ASN A 40 5.80 1.46 12.05
CA ASN A 40 4.38 1.53 12.40
C ASN A 40 3.65 2.56 11.54
N ALA A 41 4.29 3.69 11.27
CA ALA A 41 3.75 4.74 10.41
C ALA A 41 3.54 4.25 8.97
N LEU A 42 4.55 3.61 8.35
CA LEU A 42 4.42 3.11 6.98
C LEU A 42 3.47 1.92 6.88
N SER A 43 3.49 1.00 7.85
CA SER A 43 2.59 -0.16 7.86
C SER A 43 1.14 0.27 8.07
N GLY A 44 0.89 1.09 9.08
CA GLY A 44 -0.43 1.64 9.38
C GLY A 44 -0.96 2.49 8.24
N GLY A 45 -0.10 3.35 7.66
CA GLY A 45 -0.42 4.14 6.47
C GLY A 45 -0.79 3.28 5.26
N TYR A 46 -0.06 2.19 5.01
CA TYR A 46 -0.38 1.26 3.94
C TYR A 46 -1.75 0.59 4.16
N LEU A 47 -2.01 0.07 5.35
CA LEU A 47 -3.30 -0.58 5.64
C LEU A 47 -4.46 0.42 5.52
N ALA A 48 -4.30 1.63 6.05
CA ALA A 48 -5.30 2.69 5.95
C ALA A 48 -5.57 3.07 4.49
N ILE A 49 -4.53 3.24 3.66
CA ILE A 49 -4.71 3.60 2.26
C ILE A 49 -5.33 2.46 1.43
N ARG A 50 -5.06 1.19 1.78
CA ARG A 50 -5.73 0.04 1.15
C ARG A 50 -7.22 -0.01 1.48
N VAL A 51 -7.61 0.34 2.70
CA VAL A 51 -9.03 0.48 3.07
C VAL A 51 -9.67 1.61 2.26
N ALA A 52 -9.05 2.78 2.20
CA ALA A 52 -9.55 3.92 1.41
C ALA A 52 -9.69 3.60 -0.08
N TYR A 53 -8.70 2.91 -0.66
CA TYR A 53 -8.74 2.42 -2.05
C TYR A 53 -9.93 1.48 -2.27
N ASN A 54 -10.09 0.44 -1.43
CA ASN A 54 -11.15 -0.54 -1.59
C ASN A 54 -12.55 0.10 -1.49
N ILE A 55 -12.76 0.99 -0.52
CA ILE A 55 -14.05 1.68 -0.35
C ILE A 55 -14.34 2.57 -1.56
N SER A 56 -13.35 3.36 -1.99
CA SER A 56 -13.51 4.29 -3.13
C SER A 56 -13.77 3.56 -4.44
N TYR A 57 -13.07 2.43 -4.67
CA TYR A 57 -13.20 1.66 -5.91
C TYR A 57 -14.54 0.88 -5.96
N ILE A 58 -14.93 0.24 -4.86
CA ILE A 58 -16.15 -0.61 -4.85
C ILE A 58 -17.41 0.24 -4.94
N ASN A 59 -17.45 1.36 -4.21
CA ASN A 59 -18.64 2.20 -4.09
C ASN A 59 -18.62 3.42 -5.03
N GLY A 60 -17.52 3.64 -5.74
CA GLY A 60 -17.32 4.83 -6.57
C GLY A 60 -18.21 4.84 -7.81
N THR A 61 -18.97 5.92 -7.97
CA THR A 61 -19.80 6.19 -9.17
C THR A 61 -19.55 7.58 -9.75
N SER A 62 -18.63 8.35 -9.16
CA SER A 62 -18.33 9.73 -9.56
C SER A 62 -16.85 9.92 -9.88
N ASP A 63 -16.54 10.98 -10.62
CA ASP A 63 -15.16 11.35 -10.95
C ASP A 63 -14.29 11.58 -9.71
N ALA A 64 -14.88 12.13 -8.64
CA ALA A 64 -14.20 12.32 -7.36
C ALA A 64 -13.78 10.98 -6.74
N THR A 65 -14.64 9.97 -6.77
CA THR A 65 -14.31 8.63 -6.25
C THR A 65 -13.30 7.89 -7.13
N ALA A 66 -13.31 8.16 -8.45
CA ALA A 66 -12.29 7.65 -9.37
C ALA A 66 -10.91 8.29 -9.09
N ALA A 67 -10.86 9.61 -8.88
CA ALA A 67 -9.64 10.30 -8.49
C ALA A 67 -9.10 9.79 -7.14
N ALA A 68 -9.98 9.64 -6.13
CA ALA A 68 -9.62 9.11 -4.82
C ALA A 68 -9.03 7.69 -4.92
N THR A 69 -9.57 6.88 -5.83
CA THR A 69 -9.06 5.53 -6.12
C THR A 69 -7.64 5.58 -6.67
N ILE A 70 -7.38 6.42 -7.67
CA ILE A 70 -6.05 6.54 -8.29
C ILE A 70 -5.04 7.06 -7.27
N VAL A 71 -5.39 8.10 -6.51
CA VAL A 71 -4.52 8.68 -5.47
C VAL A 71 -4.21 7.63 -4.41
N SER A 72 -5.23 6.92 -3.90
CA SER A 72 -5.04 5.88 -2.88
C SER A 72 -4.15 4.74 -3.37
N PHE A 73 -4.30 4.35 -4.64
CA PHE A 73 -3.46 3.34 -5.27
C PHE A 73 -1.99 3.79 -5.34
N LEU A 74 -1.73 4.98 -5.89
CA LEU A 74 -0.38 5.51 -6.04
C LEU A 74 0.29 5.76 -4.69
N THR A 75 -0.45 6.24 -3.69
CA THR A 75 0.05 6.39 -2.32
C THR A 75 0.43 5.04 -1.73
N GLY A 76 -0.36 3.99 -1.92
CA GLY A 76 -0.01 2.63 -1.48
C GLY A 76 1.29 2.11 -2.09
N ILE A 77 1.48 2.31 -3.40
CA ILE A 77 2.74 1.99 -4.10
C ILE A 77 3.89 2.83 -3.55
N GLY A 78 3.69 4.13 -3.35
CA GLY A 78 4.68 5.03 -2.78
C GLY A 78 5.14 4.61 -1.38
N ILE A 79 4.23 4.12 -0.53
CA ILE A 79 4.57 3.61 0.80
C ILE A 79 5.42 2.34 0.71
N ILE A 80 5.11 1.42 -0.21
CA ILE A 80 5.94 0.24 -0.46
C ILE A 80 7.36 0.67 -0.85
N TRP A 81 7.51 1.58 -1.80
CA TRP A 81 8.83 2.08 -2.20
C TRP A 81 9.55 2.81 -1.07
N ALA A 82 8.84 3.57 -0.23
CA ALA A 82 9.41 4.23 0.93
C ALA A 82 10.05 3.23 1.91
N PHE A 83 9.47 2.04 2.09
CA PHE A 83 10.12 0.97 2.88
C PHE A 83 11.47 0.58 2.29
N PHE A 84 11.53 0.27 0.99
CA PHE A 84 12.77 -0.15 0.34
C PHE A 84 13.83 0.96 0.39
N ILE A 85 13.45 2.19 0.06
CA ILE A 85 14.36 3.35 0.04
C ILE A 85 14.91 3.61 1.45
N LYS A 86 14.05 3.71 2.47
CA LYS A 86 14.50 3.96 3.84
C LYS A 86 15.34 2.82 4.40
N SER A 87 14.97 1.57 4.09
CA SER A 87 15.79 0.40 4.47
C SER A 87 17.16 0.46 3.80
N GLY A 88 17.21 0.84 2.52
CA GLY A 88 18.44 0.98 1.76
C GLY A 88 19.37 2.05 2.33
N TYR A 89 18.84 3.23 2.69
CA TYR A 89 19.63 4.27 3.36
C TYR A 89 20.24 3.78 4.68
N VAL A 90 19.43 3.14 5.53
CA VAL A 90 19.92 2.60 6.82
C VAL A 90 20.98 1.52 6.63
N LEU A 91 20.89 0.70 5.59
CA LEU A 91 21.90 -0.31 5.28
C LEU A 91 23.18 0.33 4.73
N ASN A 92 23.05 1.35 3.87
CA ASN A 92 24.19 2.06 3.30
C ASN A 92 25.02 2.78 4.36
N ASP A 93 24.37 3.40 5.36
CA ASP A 93 25.06 4.08 6.46
C ASP A 93 25.83 3.11 7.40
N ARG A 94 25.68 1.79 7.21
CA ARG A 94 26.35 0.75 8.02
C ARG A 94 27.52 0.06 7.31
N LEU A 95 27.71 0.34 6.01
CA LEU A 95 28.83 -0.18 5.20
C LEU A 95 30.00 0.80 5.23
#